data_AF-A0A0P9X383-F1
#
_entry.id   AF-A0A0P9X383-F1
#
_cell.length_a   1.000
_cell.length_b   1.000
_cell.length_c   1.000
_cell.angle_alpha   90.00
_cell.angle_beta   90.00
_cell.angle_gamma   90.00
#
_symmetry.space_group_name_H-M   'P 1'
#
loop_
_entity.id
_entity.type
_entity.pdbx_description
1 polymer ?
#
loop_
_entity_poly.entity_id
_entity_poly.type
_entity_poly.pdbx_seq_one_letter_code
_entity_poly.pdbx_strand_id
1 'polypeptide(L)' 'MQSTLSPDTSYASVRYVMGSKVCVFSTTFIKLPGAGGAKVPKWNRTANSEGGAVCAATSRATNLSTYAWAAEFTMK' A
#
# COMPACT_ATOMS: atom_id res chain seq x y z
N MET A 1 5.96 8.38 -0.23
CA MET A 1 5.04 9.42 0.27
C MET A 1 3.72 8.77 0.63
N GLN A 2 3.19 9.04 1.82
CA GLN A 2 1.83 8.64 2.23
C GLN A 2 0.95 9.89 2.24
N SER A 3 -0.23 9.80 1.64
CA SER A 3 -1.18 10.90 1.51
C SER A 3 -2.57 10.44 1.91
N THR A 4 -3.23 11.27 2.72
CA THR A 4 -4.62 11.06 3.10
C THR A 4 -5.50 11.81 2.11
N LEU A 5 -6.25 11.09 1.27
CA LEU A 5 -7.20 11.70 0.33
C LEU A 5 -8.51 12.07 1.02
N SER A 6 -8.93 11.28 2.01
CA SER A 6 -10.13 11.52 2.81
C SER A 6 -9.99 10.81 4.17
N PRO A 7 -10.86 11.06 5.16
CA PRO A 7 -10.83 10.33 6.42
C PRO A 7 -10.86 8.83 6.20
N ASP A 8 -11.53 8.40 5.13
CA ASP A 8 -11.78 7.01 4.78
C ASP A 8 -10.90 6.51 3.63
N THR A 9 -9.98 7.31 3.09
CA THR A 9 -9.10 6.87 2.01
C THR A 9 -7.72 7.44 2.20
N SER A 10 -6.74 6.55 2.34
CA SER A 10 -5.33 6.92 2.35
C SER A 10 -4.59 6.12 1.30
N TYR A 11 -3.52 6.70 0.79
CA TYR A 11 -2.69 6.10 -0.23
C TYR A 11 -1.24 6.23 0.17
N ALA A 12 -0.40 5.27 -0.16
CA ALA A 12 1.03 5.46 -0.16
C ALA A 12 1.64 4.94 -1.44
N SER A 13 2.61 5.70 -1.96
CA SER A 13 3.50 5.25 -3.01
C SER A 13 4.95 5.35 -2.58
N VAL A 14 5.72 4.36 -2.98
CA VAL A 14 7.17 4.33 -2.77
C VAL A 14 7.82 3.95 -4.10
N ARG A 15 8.72 4.80 -4.57
CA ARG A 15 9.60 4.49 -5.70
C ARG A 15 11.00 4.28 -5.15
N TYR A 16 11.52 3.07 -5.31
CA TYR A 16 12.83 2.67 -4.86
C TYR A 16 13.72 2.35 -6.07
N VAL A 17 14.93 2.90 -6.08
CA VAL A 17 15.87 2.80 -7.20
C VAL A 17 17.21 2.32 -6.66
N MET A 18 17.74 1.25 -7.24
CA MET A 18 19.06 0.71 -6.95
C MET A 18 19.79 0.43 -8.27
N GLY A 19 20.68 1.36 -8.66
CA GLY A 19 21.36 1.29 -9.95
C GLY A 19 20.36 1.30 -11.11
N SER A 20 20.36 0.26 -11.94
CA SER A 20 19.40 0.06 -13.03
C SER A 20 18.07 -0.56 -12.61
N LYS A 21 17.98 -1.10 -11.38
CA LYS A 21 16.77 -1.74 -10.88
C LYS A 21 15.84 -0.68 -10.28
N VAL A 22 14.56 -0.73 -10.63
CA VAL A 22 13.53 0.17 -10.07
C VAL A 22 12.33 -0.64 -9.62
N CYS A 23 11.85 -0.33 -8.41
CA CYS A 23 10.58 -0.82 -7.89
C CYS A 23 9.66 0.36 -7.60
N VAL A 24 8.46 0.37 -8.19
CA VAL A 24 7.40 1.31 -7.84
C VAL A 24 6.29 0.54 -7.16
N PHE A 25 6.05 0.87 -5.89
CA PHE A 25 4.91 0.38 -5.17
C PHE A 25 3.86 1.45 -4.98
N SER A 26 2.61 1.04 -5.07
CA SER A 26 1.46 1.85 -4.67
C SER A 26 0.46 1.02 -3.89
N THR A 27 -0.03 1.57 -2.77
CA THR A 27 -1.15 1.02 -2.02
C THR A 27 -2.22 2.06 -1.77
N THR A 28 -3.46 1.69 -2.06
CA THR A 28 -4.63 2.45 -1.60
C THR A 28 -5.30 1.67 -0.48
N PHE A 29 -5.48 2.34 0.64
CA PHE A 29 -6.31 1.94 1.76
C PHE A 29 -7.65 2.66 1.64
N ILE A 30 -8.75 1.90 1.52
CA ILE A 30 -10.10 2.44 1.48
C ILE A 30 -10.92 1.83 2.62
N LYS A 31 -11.42 2.69 3.51
CA LYS A 31 -12.49 2.39 4.48
C LYS A 31 -13.82 2.41 3.72
N LEU A 32 -14.16 1.29 3.11
CA LEU A 32 -15.50 1.08 2.56
C LEU A 32 -16.40 0.50 3.66
N PRO A 33 -17.65 0.99 3.82
CA PRO A 33 -18.66 0.26 4.56
C PRO A 33 -18.91 -1.06 3.82
N GLY A 34 -18.49 -2.18 4.41
CA GLY A 34 -18.82 -3.51 3.93
C GLY A 34 -20.28 -3.86 4.19
N ALA A 35 -20.73 -4.99 3.64
CA ALA A 35 -22.06 -5.52 3.91
C ALA A 35 -22.25 -5.67 5.44
N GLY A 36 -23.31 -5.07 5.98
CA GLY A 36 -23.60 -5.06 7.43
C GLY A 36 -22.91 -3.95 8.24
N GLY A 37 -22.32 -2.94 7.60
CA GLY A 37 -21.72 -1.78 8.29
C GLY A 37 -20.28 -2.01 8.80
N ALA A 38 -19.73 -3.20 8.59
CA ALA A 38 -18.34 -3.52 8.94
C ALA A 38 -17.38 -2.81 7.98
N LYS A 39 -16.54 -1.92 8.49
CA LYS A 39 -15.52 -1.23 7.70
C LYS A 39 -14.38 -2.21 7.38
N VAL A 40 -14.38 -2.80 6.18
CA VAL A 40 -13.33 -3.72 5.76
C VAL A 40 -12.27 -2.96 4.98
N PRO A 41 -10.99 -3.02 5.39
CA PRO A 41 -9.93 -2.33 4.68
C PRO A 41 -9.70 -2.98 3.32
N LYS A 42 -10.07 -2.27 2.25
CA LYS A 42 -9.78 -2.70 0.88
C LYS A 42 -8.40 -2.20 0.49
N TRP A 43 -7.54 -3.15 0.10
CA TRP A 43 -6.19 -2.89 -0.34
C TRP A 43 -6.11 -3.02 -1.85
N ASN A 44 -5.72 -1.95 -2.53
CA ASN A 44 -5.25 -2.07 -3.90
C ASN A 44 -3.73 -1.96 -3.88
N ARG A 45 -3.02 -3.04 -4.22
CA ARG A 45 -1.56 -3.13 -4.15
C ARG A 45 -1.02 -3.31 -5.56
N THR A 46 -0.12 -2.45 -5.98
CA THR A 46 0.62 -2.61 -7.24
C THR A 46 2.10 -2.56 -6.95
N ALA A 47 2.85 -3.51 -7.49
CA ALA A 47 4.30 -3.56 -7.40
C ALA A 47 4.85 -3.72 -8.82
N ASN A 48 5.38 -2.63 -9.36
CA ASN A 48 5.94 -2.60 -10.70
C ASN A 48 7.46 -2.73 -10.61
N SER A 49 8.01 -3.73 -11.28
CA SER A 49 9.45 -3.95 -11.42
C SER A 49 9.95 -3.49 -12.78
N GLU A 50 11.11 -2.82 -12.78
CA GLU A 50 11.83 -2.45 -14.00
C GLU A 50 13.32 -2.79 -13.85
N GLY A 51 14.01 -2.97 -14.99
CA GLY A 51 15.46 -3.24 -15.01
C GLY A 51 15.88 -4.57 -14.36
N GLY A 52 15.00 -5.58 -14.35
CA GLY A 52 15.26 -6.87 -13.72
C GLY A 52 15.19 -6.84 -12.18
N ALA A 53 14.50 -5.86 -11.61
CA ALA A 53 14.15 -5.86 -10.20
C ALA A 53 13.12 -6.95 -9.87
N VAL A 54 13.20 -7.56 -8.69
CA VAL A 54 12.11 -8.37 -8.14
C VAL A 54 11.52 -7.62 -6.95
N CYS A 55 10.30 -7.11 -7.14
CA CYS A 55 9.61 -6.31 -6.14
C CYS A 55 8.52 -7.16 -5.47
N ALA A 56 8.56 -7.24 -4.14
CA ALA A 56 7.49 -7.78 -3.33
C ALA A 56 6.96 -6.68 -2.41
N ALA A 57 5.65 -6.63 -2.25
CA ALA A 57 5.03 -5.62 -1.42
C ALA A 57 3.85 -6.18 -0.63
N THR A 58 3.85 -5.87 0.66
CA THR A 58 2.85 -6.33 1.61
C THR A 58 2.33 -5.15 2.40
N SER A 59 1.01 -5.00 2.47
CA SER A 59 0.38 -4.03 3.37
C SER A 59 -0.42 -4.75 4.44
N ARG A 60 -0.34 -4.28 5.67
CA ARG A 60 -1.06 -4.85 6.81
C ARG A 60 -1.65 -3.73 7.65
N ALA A 61 -2.89 -3.93 8.09
CA ALA A 61 -3.46 -3.09 9.14
C ALA A 61 -2.69 -3.40 10.44
N THR A 62 -2.14 -2.37 11.08
CA THR A 62 -1.48 -2.49 12.39
C THR A 62 -2.49 -2.29 13.52
N ASN A 63 -3.62 -1.64 13.24
CA ASN A 63 -4.72 -1.49 14.17
C ASN A 63 -6.05 -1.38 13.42
N LEU A 64 -7.01 -2.26 13.71
CA LEU A 64 -8.33 -2.27 13.07
C LEU A 64 -9.33 -1.27 13.69
N SER A 65 -9.07 -0.79 14.90
CA SER A 65 -9.89 0.22 15.59
C SER A 65 -9.55 1.64 15.12
N THR A 66 -8.26 1.94 14.97
CA THR A 66 -7.78 3.25 14.47
C THR A 66 -7.50 3.25 12.96
N TYR A 67 -7.58 2.08 12.31
CA TYR A 67 -7.23 1.88 10.91
C TYR A 67 -5.78 2.28 10.58
N ALA A 68 -4.89 2.25 11.59
CA ALA A 68 -3.48 2.41 11.36
C ALA A 68 -2.97 1.23 10.52
N TRP A 69 -2.03 1.51 9.62
CA TRP A 69 -1.47 0.50 8.75
C TRP A 69 -0.03 0.78 8.39
N ALA A 70 0.66 -0.29 8.00
CA ALA A 70 2.02 -0.26 7.52
C ALA A 70 2.09 -0.95 6.15
N ALA A 71 3.02 -0.50 5.32
CA ALA A 71 3.38 -1.19 4.10
C ALA A 71 4.88 -1.48 4.10
N GLU A 72 5.19 -2.73 3.80
CA GLU A 72 6.54 -3.27 3.73
C GLU A 72 6.88 -3.55 2.27
N PHE A 73 8.07 -3.12 1.86
CA PHE A 73 8.60 -3.28 0.52
C PHE A 73 9.91 -4.03 0.58
N THR A 74 9.99 -5.10 -0.20
CA THR A 74 11.22 -5.86 -0.37
C THR A 74 11.60 -5.82 -1.84
N MET A 75 12.80 -5.31 -2.12
CA MET A 75 13.40 -5.30 -3.45
C MET A 75 14.59 -6.27 -3.45
N LYS A 76 14.63 -7.17 -4.45
CA LYS A 76 15.73 -8.09 -4.72
C LYS A 76 16.32 -7.84 -6.12
#